data_AF-A0A3C0GMA0-F1
#
_entry.id   AF-A0A3C0GMA0-F1
#
_cell.length_a   1.000
_cell.length_b   1.000
_cell.length_c   1.000
_cell.angle_alpha   90.00
_cell.angle_beta   90.00
_cell.angle_gamma   90.00
#
_symmetry.space_group_name_H-M   'P 1'
#
loop_
_entity.id
_entity.type
_entity.pdbx_description
1 polymer ?
#
loop_
_entity_poly.entity_id
_entity_poly.type
_entity_poly.pdbx_seq_one_letter_code
_entity_poly.pdbx_strand_id
1 'polypeptide(L)'
;MSQPDIVADLAPRIAVAIRDGFEDYHARFAAITARARLRFEQRDWTAARQDAVERIALYDLCIAERMDALRRMAGDAIGVRALWLQVHAHYSALLQGLIDAELY
;
A
#
# COMPACT_ATOMS: atom_id res chain seq x y z
N MET A 1 -22.26 11.66 -19.47
CA MET A 1 -21.19 11.85 -18.47
C MET A 1 -19.93 12.23 -19.22
N SER A 2 -19.42 13.43 -18.99
CA SER A 2 -18.21 13.92 -19.66
C SER A 2 -16.98 13.29 -19.00
N GLN A 3 -15.94 12.99 -19.79
CA GLN A 3 -14.64 12.48 -19.33
C GLN A 3 -14.04 13.18 -18.08
N PRO A 4 -14.22 14.51 -17.85
CA PRO A 4 -13.82 15.16 -16.59
C PRO A 4 -14.51 14.65 -15.32
N ASP A 5 -15.79 14.24 -15.37
CA ASP A 5 -16.54 13.82 -14.18
C ASP A 5 -16.12 12.43 -13.69
N ILE A 6 -15.71 11.55 -14.61
CA ILE A 6 -15.18 10.20 -14.28
C ILE A 6 -13.81 10.34 -13.61
N VAL A 7 -12.99 11.28 -14.06
CA VAL A 7 -11.66 11.56 -13.47
C VAL A 7 -11.79 12.16 -12.07
N ALA A 8 -12.80 13.01 -11.85
CA ALA A 8 -13.03 13.69 -10.57
C ALA A 8 -13.39 12.74 -9.41
N ASP A 9 -14.16 11.67 -9.66
CA ASP A 9 -14.47 10.66 -8.62
C ASP A 9 -13.35 9.61 -8.48
N LEU A 10 -12.61 9.33 -9.55
CA LEU A 10 -11.58 8.29 -9.57
C LEU A 10 -10.32 8.68 -8.78
N ALA A 11 -9.90 9.95 -8.85
CA ALA A 11 -8.71 10.43 -8.16
C ALA A 11 -8.74 10.24 -6.62
N PRO A 12 -9.78 10.67 -5.88
CA PRO A 12 -9.84 10.46 -4.43
C PRO A 12 -9.92 8.98 -4.07
N ARG A 13 -10.58 8.15 -4.89
CA ARG A 13 -10.67 6.69 -4.68
C ARG A 13 -9.32 6.00 -4.85
N ILE A 14 -8.52 6.39 -5.84
CA ILE A 14 -7.14 5.92 -6.00
C ILE A 14 -6.30 6.35 -4.79
N ALA A 15 -6.39 7.60 -4.36
CA ALA A 15 -5.62 8.09 -3.22
C ALA A 15 -5.91 7.28 -1.94
N VAL A 16 -7.19 7.01 -1.65
CA VAL A 16 -7.59 6.14 -0.53
C VAL A 16 -7.06 4.72 -0.72
N ALA A 17 -7.17 4.14 -1.92
CA ALA A 17 -6.69 2.79 -2.19
C ALA A 17 -5.17 2.64 -2.02
N ILE A 18 -4.38 3.68 -2.34
CA ILE A 18 -2.93 3.69 -2.10
C ILE A 18 -2.65 3.72 -0.60
N ARG A 19 -3.28 4.65 0.14
CA ARG A 19 -3.13 4.76 1.60
C ARG A 19 -3.48 3.44 2.30
N ASP A 20 -4.63 2.86 1.98
CA ASP A 20 -5.10 1.62 2.57
C ASP A 20 -4.19 0.44 2.21
N GLY A 21 -3.58 0.47 1.01
CA GLY A 21 -2.57 -0.50 0.62
C GLY A 21 -1.29 -0.41 1.45
N PHE A 22 -0.90 0.81 1.82
CA PHE A 22 0.25 1.05 2.68
C PHE A 22 -0.01 0.62 4.13
N GLU A 23 -1.19 0.93 4.67
CA GLU A 23 -1.65 0.44 5.98
C GLU A 23 -1.68 -1.10 6.05
N ASP A 24 -2.23 -1.76 5.03
CA ASP A 24 -2.24 -3.22 4.93
C ASP A 24 -0.83 -3.83 4.91
N TYR A 25 0.07 -3.23 4.13
CA TYR A 25 1.49 -3.64 4.12
C TYR A 25 2.10 -3.52 5.51
N HIS A 26 1.89 -2.40 6.20
CA HIS A 26 2.40 -2.20 7.56
C HIS A 26 1.83 -3.20 8.56
N ALA A 27 0.52 -3.46 8.52
CA ALA A 27 -0.11 -4.44 9.38
C ALA A 27 0.48 -5.85 9.16
N ARG A 28 0.67 -6.25 7.90
CA ARG A 28 1.29 -7.54 7.53
C ARG A 28 2.76 -7.62 7.97
N PHE A 29 3.52 -6.54 7.76
CA PHE A 29 4.92 -6.45 8.20
C PHE A 29 5.05 -6.54 9.72
N ALA A 30 4.17 -5.86 10.45
CA ALA A 30 4.12 -5.90 11.91
C ALA A 30 3.74 -7.30 12.42
N ALA A 31 2.78 -7.96 11.75
CA ALA A 31 2.38 -9.32 12.09
C ALA A 31 3.51 -10.35 11.94
N ILE A 32 4.34 -10.24 10.89
CA ILE A 32 5.54 -11.08 10.73
C ILE A 32 6.55 -10.75 11.84
N THR A 33 6.80 -9.47 12.07
CA THR A 33 7.80 -9.01 13.05
C THR A 33 7.42 -9.42 14.49
N ALA A 34 6.13 -9.43 14.83
CA ALA A 34 5.63 -9.85 16.15
C ALA A 34 5.96 -11.32 16.49
N ARG A 35 6.18 -12.18 15.49
CA ARG A 35 6.56 -13.58 15.68
C ARG A 35 7.97 -13.74 16.26
N ALA A 36 8.85 -12.74 16.09
CA ALA A 36 10.27 -12.84 16.40
C ALA A 36 10.55 -13.23 17.85
N ARG A 37 9.79 -12.69 18.81
CA ARG A 37 9.92 -13.02 20.24
C ARG A 37 9.70 -14.51 20.48
N LEU A 38 8.60 -15.06 19.94
CA LEU A 38 8.26 -16.47 20.11
C LEU A 38 9.34 -17.38 19.52
N ARG A 39 9.82 -17.07 18.31
CA ARG A 39 10.88 -17.84 17.64
C ARG A 39 12.18 -17.84 18.45
N PHE A 40 12.54 -16.69 19.02
CA PHE A 40 13.71 -16.58 19.88
C PHE A 40 13.57 -17.41 21.16
N GLU A 41 12.46 -17.28 21.88
CA GLU A 41 12.18 -18.03 23.11
C GLU A 41 12.21 -19.55 22.87
N GLN A 42 11.74 -20.00 21.71
CA GLN A 42 11.74 -21.40 21.29
C GLN A 42 13.05 -21.88 20.65
N ARG A 43 14.02 -20.98 20.41
CA ARG A 43 15.26 -21.25 19.66
C ARG A 43 15.01 -21.80 18.25
N ASP A 44 13.91 -21.41 17.64
CA ASP A 44 13.50 -21.82 16.31
C ASP A 44 14.13 -20.93 15.23
N TRP A 45 15.43 -21.15 15.00
CA TRP A 45 16.23 -20.35 14.07
C TRP A 45 15.81 -20.53 12.62
N THR A 46 15.32 -21.72 12.26
CA THR A 46 14.83 -22.01 10.92
C THR A 46 13.59 -21.18 10.61
N ALA A 47 12.61 -21.15 11.52
CA ALA A 47 11.43 -20.32 11.30
C ALA A 47 11.74 -18.82 11.39
N ALA A 48 12.67 -18.39 12.25
CA ALA A 48 13.13 -17.00 12.25
C ALA A 48 13.75 -16.59 10.90
N ARG A 49 14.48 -17.49 10.25
CA ARG A 49 15.01 -17.26 8.90
C ARG A 49 13.88 -17.18 7.87
N GLN A 50 12.86 -18.03 7.97
CA GLN A 50 11.70 -18.01 7.09
C GLN A 50 10.90 -16.71 7.24
N ASP A 51 10.62 -16.27 8.46
CA ASP A 51 9.94 -14.99 8.75
C ASP A 51 10.72 -13.81 8.12
N ALA A 52 12.07 -13.84 8.16
CA ALA A 52 12.89 -12.81 7.52
C ALA A 52 12.76 -12.82 5.98
N VAL A 53 12.73 -14.00 5.35
CA VAL A 53 12.51 -14.13 3.90
C VAL A 53 11.10 -13.65 3.52
N GLU A 54 10.08 -14.05 4.27
CA GLU A 54 8.69 -13.61 4.09
C GLU A 54 8.60 -12.08 4.16
N ARG A 55 9.24 -11.47 5.17
CA ARG A 55 9.24 -10.02 5.37
C ARG A 55 9.89 -9.26 4.21
N ILE A 56 10.97 -9.78 3.64
CA ILE A 56 11.66 -9.16 2.48
C ILE A 56 10.78 -9.26 1.23
N ALA A 57 10.16 -10.42 0.98
CA ALA A 57 9.30 -10.64 -0.18
C ALA A 57 7.95 -9.90 -0.08
N LEU A 58 7.52 -9.54 1.13
CA LEU A 58 6.22 -8.92 1.37
C LEU A 58 6.01 -7.62 0.58
N TYR A 59 7.05 -6.80 0.43
CA TYR A 59 6.95 -5.53 -0.29
C TYR A 59 6.54 -5.75 -1.75
N ASP A 60 7.26 -6.61 -2.48
CA ASP A 60 7.00 -6.90 -3.89
C ASP A 60 5.59 -7.49 -4.07
N LEU A 61 5.19 -8.38 -3.17
CA LEU A 61 3.85 -8.97 -3.18
C LEU A 61 2.76 -7.90 -3.02
N CYS A 62 2.88 -7.05 -1.99
CA CYS A 62 1.91 -5.99 -1.76
C CYS A 62 1.86 -5.01 -2.94
N ILE A 63 3.01 -4.58 -3.48
CA ILE A 63 3.04 -3.67 -4.63
C ILE A 63 2.35 -4.29 -5.85
N ALA A 64 2.60 -5.56 -6.16
CA ALA A 64 1.94 -6.25 -7.26
C ALA A 64 0.41 -6.32 -7.07
N GLU A 65 -0.05 -6.73 -5.88
CA GLU A 65 -1.47 -6.80 -5.51
C GLU A 65 -2.16 -5.43 -5.66
N ARG A 66 -1.50 -4.36 -5.21
CA ARG A 66 -2.03 -2.99 -5.30
C ARG A 66 -2.04 -2.46 -6.72
N MET A 67 -0.98 -2.69 -7.51
CA MET A 67 -0.96 -2.31 -8.92
C MET A 67 -2.08 -2.98 -9.71
N ASP A 68 -2.33 -4.25 -9.47
CA ASP A 68 -3.42 -4.96 -10.13
C ASP A 68 -4.80 -4.47 -9.68
N ALA A 69 -4.98 -4.13 -8.40
CA ALA A 69 -6.21 -3.51 -7.91
C ALA A 69 -6.46 -2.13 -8.54
N LEU A 70 -5.43 -1.28 -8.62
CA LEU A 70 -5.54 0.03 -9.27
C LEU A 70 -5.84 -0.09 -10.75
N ARG A 71 -5.21 -1.03 -11.47
CA ARG A 71 -5.51 -1.30 -12.89
C ARG A 71 -6.95 -1.71 -13.09
N ARG A 72 -7.50 -2.59 -12.24
CA ARG A 72 -8.92 -2.98 -12.30
C ARG A 72 -9.86 -1.81 -12.01
N MET A 73 -9.46 -0.89 -11.12
CA MET A 73 -10.28 0.26 -10.75
C MET A 73 -10.26 1.38 -11.80
N ALA A 74 -9.09 1.68 -12.38
CA ALA A 74 -8.89 2.83 -13.25
C ALA A 74 -8.90 2.50 -14.75
N GLY A 75 -8.70 1.23 -15.14
CA GLY A 75 -8.55 0.84 -16.54
C GLY A 75 -7.49 1.67 -17.25
N ASP A 76 -7.79 2.13 -18.47
CA ASP A 76 -6.89 2.95 -19.28
C ASP A 76 -6.54 4.30 -18.64
N ALA A 77 -7.39 4.79 -17.73
CA ALA A 77 -7.14 6.06 -17.03
C ALA A 77 -5.88 6.01 -16.16
N ILE A 78 -5.39 4.81 -15.79
CA ILE A 78 -4.17 4.65 -14.99
C ILE A 78 -2.91 5.21 -15.68
N GLY A 79 -2.92 5.36 -17.01
CA GLY A 79 -1.83 5.97 -17.77
C GLY A 79 -1.90 7.50 -17.85
N VAL A 80 -2.97 8.13 -17.35
CA VAL A 80 -3.25 9.55 -17.58
C VAL A 80 -2.53 10.42 -16.53
N ARG A 81 -1.57 11.23 -16.98
CA ARG A 81 -0.78 12.12 -16.11
C ARG A 81 -1.64 13.09 -15.29
N ALA A 82 -2.71 13.63 -15.88
CA ALA A 82 -3.62 14.57 -15.22
C ALA A 82 -4.36 13.91 -14.03
N LEU A 83 -4.70 12.63 -14.14
CA LEU A 83 -5.28 11.86 -13.03
C LEU A 83 -4.29 11.79 -11.87
N TRP A 84 -3.03 11.43 -12.14
CA TRP A 84 -2.01 11.31 -11.10
C TRP A 84 -1.68 12.62 -10.36
N LEU A 85 -1.82 13.78 -11.02
CA LEU A 85 -1.73 15.08 -10.33
C LEU A 85 -2.83 15.25 -9.29
N GLN A 86 -4.07 14.87 -9.64
CA GLN A 86 -5.20 14.94 -8.71
C GLN A 86 -5.07 13.89 -7.60
N VAL A 87 -4.68 12.66 -7.93
CA VAL A 87 -4.40 11.60 -6.95
C VAL A 87 -3.37 12.07 -5.93
N HIS A 88 -2.25 12.64 -6.39
CA HIS A 88 -1.21 13.15 -5.49
C HIS A 88 -1.74 14.25 -4.55
N ALA A 89 -2.56 15.18 -5.05
CA ALA A 89 -3.17 16.23 -4.23
C ALA A 89 -4.11 15.63 -3.16
N HIS A 90 -4.97 14.68 -3.53
CA HIS A 90 -5.85 13.99 -2.58
C HIS A 90 -5.06 13.15 -1.57
N TYR A 91 -4.05 12.42 -2.02
CA TYR A 91 -3.18 11.61 -1.16
C TYR A 91 -2.45 12.49 -0.14
N SER A 92 -1.85 13.58 -0.60
CA SER A 92 -1.19 14.55 0.28
C SER A 92 -2.14 15.10 1.35
N ALA A 93 -3.39 15.39 0.98
CA ALA A 93 -4.41 15.85 1.92
C ALA A 93 -4.83 14.76 2.93
N LEU A 94 -4.85 13.48 2.53
CA LEU A 94 -5.12 12.36 3.45
C LEU A 94 -4.02 12.17 4.50
N LEU A 95 -2.77 12.50 4.14
CA LEU A 95 -1.62 12.37 5.05
C LEU A 95 -1.45 13.58 5.98
N GLN A 96 -2.10 14.71 5.69
CA GLN A 96 -2.03 15.88 6.55
C GLN A 96 -2.54 15.56 7.96
N GLY A 97 -1.66 15.72 8.95
CA GLY A 97 -1.96 15.48 10.36
C GLY A 97 -1.65 14.07 10.86
N LEU A 98 -1.17 13.17 10.00
CA LEU A 98 -0.59 11.90 10.45
C LEU A 98 0.81 12.16 11.02
N ILE A 99 1.09 11.59 12.19
CA ILE A 99 2.40 11.73 12.87
C ILE A 99 3.51 11.08 12.05
N ASP A 100 3.18 10.02 11.31
CA ASP A 100 4.14 9.19 10.56
C ASP A 100 4.06 9.41 9.04
N ALA A 101 3.67 10.62 8.59
CA ALA A 101 3.45 10.93 7.18
C ALA A 101 4.66 10.66 6.27
N GLU A 102 5.89 10.66 6.80
CA GLU A 102 7.11 10.35 6.03
C GLU A 102 7.27 8.87 5.66
N LEU A 103 6.49 7.98 6.28
CA LEU A 103 6.51 6.57 5.93
C LEU A 103 5.63 6.28 4.71
N TYR A 104 4.56 7.06 4.51
CA TYR A 104 3.52 6.90 3.49
C TYR A 104 3.89 7.47 2.11
#